data_AF-A0A9D9BK57-F1
#
_entry.id   AF-A0A9D9BK57-F1
#
_cell.length_a   1.000
_cell.length_b   1.000
_cell.length_c   1.000
_cell.angle_alpha   90.00
_cell.angle_beta   90.00
_cell.angle_gamma   90.00
#
_symmetry.space_group_name_H-M   'P 1'
#
loop_
_entity.id
_entity.type
_entity.pdbx_description
1 polymer ?
#
loop_
_entity_poly.entity_id
_entity_poly.type
_entity_poly.pdbx_seq_one_letter_code
_entity_poly.pdbx_strand_id
1 'polypeptide(L)'
;MTDPFCGLLIEKLPNLRRYALSLCRSGDQADDLVQTTVERALKARASFDPASRIEAWLFRILRNAWIDIVRKNRVRGQELD
;
A
#
# COMPACT_ATOMS: atom_id res chain seq x y z
N MET A 1 -1.95 -14.96 -22.02
CA MET A 1 -0.72 -15.01 -21.20
C MET A 1 -1.00 -14.16 -19.96
N THR A 2 -1.23 -14.79 -18.81
CA THR A 2 -1.55 -14.07 -17.56
C THR A 2 -0.30 -13.33 -17.09
N ASP A 3 -0.42 -12.05 -16.79
CA ASP A 3 0.68 -11.24 -16.31
C ASP A 3 1.19 -11.74 -14.94
N PRO A 4 2.43 -12.27 -14.83
CA PRO A 4 2.93 -12.84 -13.59
C PRO A 4 2.97 -11.83 -12.43
N PHE A 5 3.20 -10.55 -12.75
CA PHE A 5 3.21 -9.49 -11.74
C PHE A 5 1.84 -9.30 -11.10
N CYS A 6 0.78 -9.22 -11.92
CA CYS A 6 -0.59 -9.10 -11.43
C CYS A 6 -1.01 -10.31 -10.61
N GLY A 7 -0.63 -11.53 -11.02
CA GLY A 7 -0.88 -12.74 -10.24
C GLY A 7 -0.26 -12.69 -8.84
N LEU A 8 1.03 -12.36 -8.76
CA LEU A 8 1.74 -12.21 -7.49
C LEU A 8 1.15 -11.08 -6.63
N LEU A 9 0.75 -9.96 -7.23
CA LEU A 9 0.12 -8.85 -6.53
C LEU A 9 -1.21 -9.24 -5.89
N ILE A 10 -2.08 -9.93 -6.64
CA ILE A 10 -3.38 -10.41 -6.16
C ILE A 10 -3.19 -11.38 -4.98
N GLU A 11 -2.23 -12.30 -5.08
CA GLU A 11 -1.91 -13.25 -4.01
C GLU A 11 -1.53 -12.54 -2.69
N LYS A 12 -0.94 -11.34 -2.76
CA LYS A 12 -0.53 -10.58 -1.56
C LYS A 12 -1.61 -9.67 -0.99
N LEU A 13 -2.75 -9.46 -1.67
CA LEU A 13 -3.82 -8.58 -1.18
C LEU A 13 -4.29 -8.91 0.26
N PRO A 14 -4.52 -10.19 0.64
CA PRO A 14 -4.94 -10.51 2.01
C PRO A 14 -3.89 -10.13 3.07
N ASN A 15 -2.60 -10.29 2.75
CA ASN A 15 -1.50 -9.94 3.65
C ASN A 15 -1.37 -8.41 3.79
N LEU A 16 -1.47 -7.68 2.68
CA LEU A 16 -1.48 -6.21 2.69
C LEU A 16 -2.65 -5.67 3.50
N ARG A 17 -3.85 -6.23 3.33
CA ARG A 17 -5.04 -5.84 4.09
C ARG A 17 -4.88 -6.10 5.58
N ARG A 18 -4.36 -7.27 5.97
CA ARG A 18 -4.11 -7.58 7.39
C ARG A 18 -3.16 -6.57 8.04
N TYR A 19 -2.12 -6.16 7.32
CA TYR A 19 -1.18 -5.16 7.81
C TYR A 19 -1.78 -3.74 7.80
N ALA A 20 -2.52 -3.37 6.76
CA ALA A 20 -3.23 -2.09 6.73
C ALA A 20 -4.22 -1.96 7.90
N LEU A 21 -4.94 -3.03 8.26
CA LEU A 21 -5.82 -3.07 9.43
C LEU A 21 -5.07 -2.80 10.74
N SER A 22 -3.85 -3.31 10.91
CA SER A 22 -3.07 -3.07 12.14
C SER A 22 -2.57 -1.64 12.24
N LEU A 23 -2.43 -0.93 11.12
CA LEU A 23 -2.06 0.49 11.06
C LEU A 23 -3.27 1.41 11.25
N CYS A 24 -4.33 1.20 10.45
CA CYS A 24 -5.48 2.08 10.38
C CYS A 24 -6.49 1.87 11.52
N ARG A 25 -6.55 0.65 12.09
CA ARG A 25 -7.59 0.23 13.07
C ARG A 25 -9.03 0.41 12.59
N SER A 26 -9.23 0.56 11.28
CA SER A 26 -10.52 0.74 10.63
C SER A 26 -10.52 -0.01 9.30
N GLY A 27 -11.61 -0.71 8.99
CA GLY A 27 -11.71 -1.58 7.81
C GLY A 27 -11.69 -0.81 6.49
N ASP A 28 -12.49 0.24 6.42
CA ASP A 28 -12.57 1.19 5.31
C ASP A 28 -11.21 1.85 5.00
N GLN A 29 -10.56 2.44 6.01
CA GLN A 29 -9.25 3.08 5.83
C GLN A 29 -8.15 2.07 5.44
N ALA A 30 -8.25 0.83 5.93
CA ALA A 30 -7.33 -0.23 5.53
C ALA A 30 -7.53 -0.61 4.07
N ASP A 31 -8.77 -0.71 3.61
CA ASP A 31 -9.11 -1.03 2.21
C ASP A 31 -8.65 0.11 1.27
N ASP A 32 -8.83 1.37 1.65
CA ASP A 32 -8.31 2.54 0.92
C ASP A 32 -6.77 2.57 0.84
N LEU A 33 -6.11 2.22 1.95
CA LEU A 33 -4.65 2.13 1.99
C LEU A 33 -4.12 1.01 1.09
N VAL A 34 -4.81 -0.15 1.06
CA VAL A 34 -4.49 -1.24 0.14
C VAL A 34 -4.69 -0.81 -1.31
N GLN A 35 -5.80 -0.15 -1.64
CA GLN A 35 -6.04 0.37 -2.98
C GLN A 35 -4.92 1.32 -3.41
N THR A 36 -4.58 2.30 -2.58
CA THR A 36 -3.48 3.24 -2.84
C THR A 36 -2.15 2.52 -3.06
N THR A 37 -1.89 1.48 -2.28
CA THR A 37 -0.69 0.64 -2.41
C THR A 37 -0.65 -0.05 -3.76
N VAL A 38 -1.76 -0.67 -4.18
CA VAL A 38 -1.89 -1.37 -5.47
C VAL A 38 -1.71 -0.40 -6.64
N GLU A 39 -2.35 0.77 -6.59
CA GLU A 39 -2.18 1.80 -7.63
C GLU A 39 -0.73 2.25 -7.76
N ARG A 40 -0.04 2.50 -6.64
CA ARG A 40 1.38 2.87 -6.63
C ARG A 40 2.26 1.73 -7.14
N ALA A 41 1.96 0.48 -6.77
CA ALA A 41 2.67 -0.69 -7.26
C ALA A 41 2.53 -0.86 -8.78
N LEU A 42 1.33 -0.69 -9.33
CA LEU A 42 1.09 -0.76 -10.76
C LEU A 42 1.84 0.35 -11.51
N LYS A 43 1.80 1.60 -11.00
CA LYS A 43 2.55 2.73 -11.57
C LYS A 43 4.07 2.54 -11.50
N ALA A 44 4.56 1.93 -10.42
CA ALA A 44 5.97 1.68 -10.18
C ALA A 44 6.46 0.34 -10.74
N ARG A 45 5.62 -0.41 -11.46
CA ARG A 45 5.93 -1.77 -11.92
C ARG A 45 7.27 -1.88 -12.65
N ALA A 46 7.61 -0.92 -13.49
CA ALA A 46 8.86 -0.92 -14.25
C ALA A 46 10.13 -0.84 -13.35
N SER A 47 9.98 -0.41 -12.10
CA SER A 47 11.06 -0.33 -11.10
C SER A 47 11.15 -1.58 -10.20
N PHE A 48 10.20 -2.52 -10.32
CA PHE A 48 10.25 -3.75 -9.56
C PHE A 48 11.33 -4.68 -10.12
N ASP A 49 12.29 -5.07 -9.28
CA ASP A 49 13.27 -6.09 -9.59
C ASP A 49 12.65 -7.48 -9.38
N PRO A 50 12.49 -8.32 -10.43
CA PRO A 50 11.95 -9.67 -10.31
C PRO A 50 12.79 -10.62 -9.44
N ALA A 51 14.08 -10.31 -9.21
CA ALA A 51 14.91 -11.07 -8.27
C ALA A 51 14.60 -10.74 -6.81
N SER A 52 13.88 -9.65 -6.55
CA SER A 52 13.49 -9.21 -5.20
C SER A 52 12.16 -9.83 -4.74
N ARG A 53 11.96 -9.87 -3.42
CA ARG A 53 10.69 -10.35 -2.84
C ARG A 53 9.59 -9.32 -3.04
N ILE A 54 8.59 -9.62 -3.88
CA ILE A 54 7.44 -8.73 -4.13
C ILE A 54 6.74 -8.28 -2.86
N GLU A 55 6.62 -9.17 -1.86
CA GLU A 55 5.99 -8.86 -0.58
C GLU A 55 6.72 -7.73 0.16
N ALA A 56 8.04 -7.78 0.25
CA ALA A 56 8.84 -6.73 0.89
C ALA A 56 8.72 -5.39 0.16
N TRP A 57 8.70 -5.44 -1.18
CA TRP A 57 8.52 -4.26 -2.02
C TRP A 57 7.13 -3.62 -1.83
N LEU A 58 6.07 -4.43 -1.80
CA LEU A 58 4.71 -3.95 -1.57
C LEU A 58 4.53 -3.38 -0.15
N PHE A 59 5.11 -4.02 0.87
CA PHE A 59 5.07 -3.48 2.24
C PHE A 59 5.80 -2.14 2.37
N ARG A 60 6.89 -1.94 1.61
CA ARG A 60 7.57 -0.64 1.55
C ARG A 60 6.64 0.43 0.94
N ILE A 61 5.94 0.12 -0.15
CA ILE A 61 4.98 1.03 -0.78
C ILE A 61 3.84 1.37 0.19
N LEU A 62 3.26 0.37 0.84
CA LEU A 62 2.17 0.52 1.80
C LEU A 62 2.59 1.40 2.98
N ARG A 63 3.76 1.14 3.57
CA ARG A 63 4.28 1.95 4.67
C ARG A 63 4.49 3.41 4.27
N ASN A 64 4.99 3.66 3.06
CA ASN A 64 5.15 5.02 2.54
C ASN A 64 3.79 5.70 2.34
N ALA A 65 2.80 5.00 1.78
CA ALA A 65 1.45 5.53 1.62
C ALA A 65 0.80 5.86 2.99
N TRP A 66 0.99 5.01 4.00
CA TRP A 66 0.53 5.26 5.36
C TRP A 66 1.18 6.52 5.97
N ILE A 67 2.51 6.67 5.83
CA ILE A 67 3.22 7.86 6.31
C ILE A 67 2.67 9.13 5.65
N ASP A 68 2.37 9.09 4.35
CA ASP A 68 1.77 10.22 3.64
C ASP A 68 0.39 10.59 4.21
N ILE A 69 -0.45 9.60 4.53
CA ILE A 69 -1.77 9.81 5.16
C ILE A 69 -1.61 10.45 6.55
N VAL A 70 -0.74 9.89 7.40
CA VAL A 70 -0.49 10.40 8.76
C VAL A 70 0.02 11.84 8.71
N ARG A 71 0.94 12.15 7.80
CA ARG A 71 1.45 13.53 7.61
C ARG A 71 0.36 14.49 7.19
N LYS A 72 -0.49 14.10 6.22
CA LYS A 72 -1.63 14.93 5.76
C LYS A 72 -2.65 15.17 6.87
N ASN A 73 -2.97 14.16 7.67
CA ASN A 73 -3.92 14.29 8.79
C ASN A 73 -3.37 15.21 9.88
N ARG A 74 -2.06 15.18 10.15
CA ARG A 74 -1.42 16.11 11.08
C ARG A 74 -1.54 17.56 10.61
N VAL A 75 -1.28 17.84 9.33
CA VAL A 75 -1.38 19.20 8.77
C VAL A 75 -2.82 19.71 8.81
N ARG A 76 -3.79 18.89 8.39
CA ARG A 76 -5.22 19.25 8.44
C ARG A 76 -5.72 19.52 9.86
N GLY A 77 -5.19 18.81 10.85
CA GLY A 77 -5.50 19.07 12.27
C GLY A 77 -4.86 20.35 12.82
N GLN A 78 -3.86 20.94 12.14
CA GLN A 78 -3.23 22.22 12.51
C GLN A 78 -3.90 23.43 11.85
N GLU A 79 -4.83 23.24 10.92
CA GLU A 79 -5.51 24.33 10.18
C GLU A 79 -6.79 24.84 10.87
N LEU A 80 -7.06 24.43 12.12
CA LEU A 80 -8.26 24.82 12.89
C LEU A 80 -7.98 25.74 14.09
N ASP A 81 -6.79 26.33 14.19
CA ASP A 81 -6.47 27.36 15.21
C ASP A 81 -6.05 28.69 14.56
#